data_AF-A0A7V9TG92-F1
#
_entry.id   AF-A0A7V9TG92-F1
#
_cell.length_a   1.000
_cell.length_b   1.000
_cell.length_c   1.000
_cell.angle_alpha   90.00
_cell.angle_beta   90.00
_cell.angle_gamma   90.00
#
_symmetry.space_group_name_H-M   'P 1'
#
loop_
_entity.id
_entity.type
_entity.pdbx_description
1 polymer ?
#
loop_
_entity_poly.entity_id
_entity_poly.type
_entity_poly.pdbx_seq_one_letter_code
_entity_poly.pdbx_strand_id
1 'polypeptide(L)'
;MSTSRKAIPLHTQILAGLLIGAAAGVACNILWKDAPGLLWTVESIAQPIGEVFLRMLFMVVVPLVFASLALGVAQLGDLSRVGRIGGKALLFFLCTTALAVTLGLVLVNIFRPGEAMDAGVRAALMASYTTEAATKIETAATNGFGIQTLVNIVPRNPIDAAARGDMLGLI
;
A
#
# COMPACT_ATOMS: atom_id res chain seq x y z
N MET A 1 36.98 11.21 26.76
CA MET A 1 36.81 9.82 26.29
C MET A 1 35.53 9.74 25.46
N SER A 2 35.63 9.89 24.14
CA SER A 2 34.48 9.75 23.23
C SER A 2 34.29 8.27 22.92
N THR A 3 33.24 7.66 23.46
CA THR A 3 32.87 6.28 23.13
C THR A 3 32.12 6.30 21.80
N SER A 4 32.83 5.96 20.73
CA SER A 4 32.24 5.73 19.40
C SER A 4 31.32 4.51 19.48
N ARG A 5 30.02 4.73 19.71
CA ARG A 5 29.01 3.67 19.61
C ARG A 5 28.86 3.32 18.13
N LYS A 6 29.15 2.07 17.79
CA LYS A 6 28.97 1.51 16.45
C LYS A 6 27.52 1.75 16.01
N ALA A 7 27.31 2.64 15.04
CA ALA A 7 25.97 2.95 14.55
C ALA A 7 25.38 1.71 13.88
N ILE A 8 24.27 1.21 14.42
CA ILE A 8 23.52 0.10 13.84
C ILE A 8 22.99 0.56 12.47
N PRO A 9 23.07 -0.26 11.41
CA PRO A 9 22.56 0.14 10.10
C PRO A 9 21.04 0.36 10.11
N LEU A 10 20.57 1.36 9.36
CA LEU A 10 19.17 1.83 9.36
C LEU A 10 18.14 0.73 9.05
N HIS A 11 18.41 -0.16 8.09
CA HIS A 11 17.51 -1.26 7.76
C HIS A 11 17.32 -2.23 8.94
N THR A 12 18.36 -2.43 9.76
CA THR A 12 18.28 -3.27 10.96
C THR A 12 17.50 -2.55 12.06
N GLN A 13 17.60 -1.22 12.16
CA GLN A 13 16.80 -0.43 13.10
C GLN A 13 15.30 -0.47 12.75
N ILE A 14 14.96 -0.35 11.47
CA ILE A 14 13.57 -0.45 11.00
C ILE A 14 13.02 -1.87 11.27
N LEU A 15 13.79 -2.90 10.93
CA LEU A 15 13.38 -4.30 11.16
C LEU A 15 13.20 -4.58 12.67
N ALA A 16 14.14 -4.13 13.50
CA ALA A 16 14.04 -4.26 14.94
C ALA A 16 12.82 -3.50 15.49
N GLY A 17 12.57 -2.27 15.01
CA GLY A 17 11.40 -1.49 15.38
C GLY A 17 10.08 -2.17 15.01
N LEU A 18 9.99 -2.76 13.81
CA LEU A 18 8.83 -3.54 13.38
C LEU A 18 8.60 -4.77 14.27
N LEU A 19 9.66 -5.53 14.55
CA LEU A 19 9.56 -6.75 15.38
C LEU A 19 9.17 -6.42 16.82
N ILE A 20 9.79 -5.39 17.40
CA ILE A 20 9.48 -4.93 18.77
C ILE A 20 8.06 -4.39 18.82
N GLY A 21 7.65 -3.56 17.86
CA GLY A 21 6.30 -3.00 17.79
C GLY A 21 5.22 -4.07 17.62
N ALA A 22 5.45 -5.06 16.74
CA ALA A 22 4.54 -6.18 16.55
C ALA A 22 4.45 -7.06 17.81
N ALA A 23 5.58 -7.43 18.41
CA ALA A 23 5.61 -8.23 19.63
C ALA A 23 4.94 -7.51 20.81
N ALA A 24 5.21 -6.21 20.99
CA ALA A 24 4.56 -5.40 22.02
C ALA A 24 3.05 -5.26 21.77
N GLY A 25 2.63 -5.04 20.52
CA GLY A 25 1.21 -4.96 20.16
C GLY A 25 0.46 -6.26 20.45
N VAL A 26 1.03 -7.41 20.09
CA VAL A 26 0.45 -8.73 20.37
C VAL A 26 0.43 -9.01 21.88
N ALA A 27 1.52 -8.73 22.60
CA ALA A 27 1.58 -8.93 24.04
C ALA A 27 0.52 -8.09 24.77
N CYS A 28 0.37 -6.82 24.41
CA CYS A 28 -0.65 -5.93 24.97
C CYS A 28 -2.07 -6.42 24.65
N ASN A 29 -2.30 -6.93 23.43
CA ASN A 29 -3.61 -7.46 23.03
C ASN A 29 -4.02 -8.71 23.84
N ILE A 30 -3.08 -9.60 24.17
CA ILE A 30 -3.35 -10.83 24.92
C ILE A 30 -3.53 -10.54 26.42
N LEU A 31 -2.72 -9.64 26.98
CA LEU A 31 -2.71 -9.37 28.43
C LEU A 31 -3.83 -8.42 28.87
N TRP A 32 -4.23 -7.46 28.03
CA TRP A 32 -5.14 -6.36 28.40
C TRP A 32 -6.15 -6.03 27.31
N LYS A 33 -6.82 -7.07 26.78
CA LYS A 33 -7.76 -6.98 25.65
C LYS A 33 -8.82 -5.87 25.76
N ASP A 34 -9.26 -5.54 26.98
CA ASP A 34 -10.32 -4.56 27.25
C ASP A 34 -9.94 -3.48 28.28
N ALA A 35 -8.62 -3.25 28.51
CA ALA A 35 -8.20 -2.20 29.43
C ALA A 35 -8.45 -0.80 28.81
N PRO A 36 -9.24 0.09 29.44
CA PRO A 36 -9.55 1.41 28.89
C PRO A 36 -8.29 2.25 28.62
N GLY A 37 -7.24 2.08 29.45
CA GLY A 37 -5.96 2.77 29.28
C GLY A 37 -5.14 2.31 28.08
N LEU A 38 -5.28 1.05 27.66
CA LEU A 38 -4.60 0.54 26.47
C LEU A 38 -5.25 1.12 25.21
N LEU A 39 -6.58 1.10 25.14
CA LEU A 39 -7.34 1.67 24.01
C LEU A 39 -7.03 3.16 23.85
N TRP A 40 -7.03 3.93 24.94
CA TRP A 40 -6.67 5.35 24.89
C TRP A 40 -5.24 5.58 24.37
N THR A 41 -4.27 4.77 24.80
CA THR A 41 -2.88 4.88 24.35
C THR A 41 -2.74 4.55 22.86
N VAL A 42 -3.44 3.51 22.38
CA VAL A 42 -3.40 3.12 20.98
C VAL A 42 -4.05 4.20 20.10
N GLU A 43 -5.23 4.67 20.47
CA GLU A 43 -6.00 5.65 19.70
C GLU A 43 -5.40 7.06 19.76
N SER A 44 -4.88 7.48 20.91
CA SER A 44 -4.39 8.86 21.10
C SER A 44 -2.92 9.04 20.78
N ILE A 45 -2.12 7.98 20.80
CA ILE A 45 -0.66 8.07 20.64
C ILE A 45 -0.18 7.22 19.48
N ALA A 46 -0.41 5.90 19.53
CA ALA A 46 0.18 5.00 18.54
C ALA A 46 -0.36 5.23 17.12
N GLN A 47 -1.68 5.37 16.98
CA GLN A 47 -2.33 5.62 15.69
C GLN A 47 -1.93 6.99 15.09
N PRO A 48 -2.02 8.13 15.80
CA PRO A 48 -1.63 9.41 15.24
C PRO A 48 -0.15 9.48 14.86
N ILE A 49 0.75 8.86 15.63
CA ILE A 49 2.18 8.80 15.26
C ILE A 49 2.36 8.02 13.96
N GLY A 50 1.68 6.87 13.82
CA GLY A 50 1.69 6.08 12.58
C GLY A 50 1.13 6.87 11.40
N GLU A 51 0.02 7.59 11.59
CA GLU A 51 -0.55 8.44 10.56
C GLU A 51 0.38 9.57 10.14
N VAL A 52 1.01 10.27 11.09
CA VAL A 52 1.97 11.34 10.79
C VAL A 52 3.16 10.77 9.99
N PHE A 53 3.66 9.59 10.37
CA PHE A 53 4.69 8.89 9.60
C PHE A 53 4.26 8.59 8.15
N LEU A 54 3.05 8.04 7.96
CA LEU A 54 2.52 7.77 6.62
C LEU A 54 2.30 9.06 5.82
N ARG A 55 1.79 10.14 6.44
CA ARG A 55 1.62 11.45 5.79
C ARG A 55 2.96 12.02 5.34
N MET A 56 4.01 11.89 6.16
CA MET A 56 5.37 12.29 5.77
C MET A 56 5.89 11.49 4.58
N LEU A 57 5.64 10.17 4.53
CA LEU A 57 6.01 9.33 3.39
C LEU A 57 5.28 9.80 2.13
N PHE A 58 3.95 9.92 2.18
CA PHE A 58 3.14 10.33 1.01
C PHE A 58 3.45 11.73 0.50
N MET A 59 3.81 12.67 1.39
CA MET A 59 4.24 14.03 1.01
C MET A 59 5.47 14.01 0.08
N VAL A 60 6.38 13.05 0.26
CA VAL A 60 7.60 12.93 -0.55
C VAL A 60 7.35 12.20 -1.87
N VAL A 61 6.36 11.31 -1.93
CA VAL A 61 6.11 10.44 -3.09
C VAL A 61 5.81 11.23 -4.36
N VAL A 62 4.86 12.18 -4.31
CA VAL A 62 4.42 12.91 -5.51
C VAL A 62 5.55 13.73 -6.15
N PRO A 63 6.29 14.58 -5.42
CA PRO A 63 7.43 15.31 -6.00
C PRO A 63 8.53 14.40 -6.53
N LEU A 64 8.83 13.31 -5.81
CA LEU A 64 9.88 12.38 -6.19
C LEU A 64 9.54 11.65 -7.48
N VAL A 65 8.31 11.12 -7.59
CA VAL A 65 7.85 10.43 -8.80
C VAL A 65 7.90 11.36 -10.00
N PHE A 66 7.32 12.56 -9.90
CA PHE A 66 7.37 13.55 -10.98
C PHE A 66 8.80 13.88 -11.41
N ALA A 67 9.68 14.21 -10.46
CA ALA A 67 11.07 14.55 -10.77
C ALA A 67 11.83 13.36 -11.40
N SER A 68 11.62 12.14 -10.89
CA SER A 68 12.27 10.94 -11.40
C SER A 68 11.84 10.61 -12.84
N LEU A 69 10.56 10.80 -13.17
CA LEU A 69 10.03 10.54 -14.50
C LEU A 69 10.43 11.63 -15.48
N ALA A 70 10.32 12.90 -15.10
CA ALA A 70 10.75 14.03 -15.92
C ALA A 70 12.24 13.89 -16.29
N LEU A 71 13.10 13.58 -15.31
CA LEU A 71 14.52 13.34 -15.55
C LEU A 71 14.76 12.08 -16.39
N GLY A 72 14.03 10.99 -16.12
CA GLY A 72 14.16 9.73 -16.86
C GLY A 72 13.80 9.86 -18.33
N VAL A 73 12.70 10.57 -18.64
CA VAL A 73 12.26 10.84 -20.02
C VAL A 73 13.25 11.79 -20.71
N ALA A 74 13.71 12.84 -20.01
CA ALA A 74 14.69 13.77 -20.56
C ALA A 74 16.02 13.09 -20.94
N GLN A 75 16.49 12.11 -20.17
CA GLN A 75 17.71 11.36 -20.47
C GLN A 75 17.58 10.43 -21.69
N LEU A 76 16.38 9.90 -21.95
CA LEU A 76 16.15 9.00 -23.09
C LEU A 76 16.12 9.74 -24.43
N GLY A 77 15.74 11.03 -24.43
CA GLY A 77 15.79 11.95 -25.58
C GLY A 77 14.86 11.63 -26.77
N ASP A 78 14.46 10.37 -26.92
CA ASP A 78 13.67 9.85 -28.04
C ASP A 78 12.41 9.14 -27.52
N LEU A 79 11.25 9.70 -27.87
CA LEU A 79 9.94 9.23 -27.43
C LEU A 79 9.64 7.80 -27.92
N SER A 80 10.22 7.37 -29.04
CA SER A 80 10.04 6.00 -29.57
C SER A 80 10.72 4.95 -28.67
N ARG A 81 11.80 5.32 -27.98
CA ARG A 81 12.49 4.46 -27.02
C ARG A 81 11.67 4.31 -25.75
N VAL A 82 11.09 5.40 -25.27
CA VAL A 82 10.19 5.41 -24.10
C VAL A 82 9.02 4.46 -24.31
N GLY A 83 8.31 4.55 -25.44
CA GLY A 83 7.18 3.68 -25.75
C GLY A 83 7.55 2.19 -25.82
N ARG A 84 8.71 1.85 -26.40
CA ARG A 84 9.18 0.46 -26.48
C ARG A 84 9.60 -0.12 -25.13
N ILE A 85 10.23 0.69 -24.28
CA ILE A 85 10.60 0.28 -22.92
C ILE A 85 9.33 0.13 -22.07
N GLY A 86 8.42 1.10 -22.14
CA GLY A 86 7.13 1.08 -21.46
C GLY A 86 6.28 -0.14 -21.85
N GLY A 87 6.18 -0.45 -23.15
CA GLY A 87 5.45 -1.63 -23.63
C GLY A 87 6.03 -2.96 -23.12
N LYS A 88 7.37 -3.09 -23.09
CA LYS A 88 8.04 -4.27 -22.52
C LYS A 88 7.80 -4.37 -21.01
N ALA A 89 7.88 -3.24 -20.30
CA ALA A 89 7.62 -3.19 -18.86
C ALA A 89 6.16 -3.53 -18.54
N LEU A 90 5.21 -2.99 -19.30
CA LEU A 90 3.78 -3.29 -19.16
C LEU A 90 3.48 -4.77 -19.37
N LEU A 91 4.02 -5.36 -20.44
CA LEU A 91 3.87 -6.80 -20.71
C LEU A 91 4.50 -7.63 -19.58
N PHE A 92 5.70 -7.26 -19.13
CA PHE A 92 6.35 -7.92 -18.00
C PHE A 92 5.47 -7.88 -16.75
N PHE A 93 5.02 -6.69 -16.33
CA PHE A 93 4.17 -6.53 -15.14
C PHE A 93 2.83 -7.26 -15.25
N LEU A 94 2.19 -7.25 -16.42
CA LEU A 94 0.97 -8.02 -16.66
C LEU A 94 1.21 -9.51 -16.46
N CYS A 95 2.29 -10.06 -17.04
CA CYS A 95 2.64 -11.47 -16.90
C CYS A 95 2.99 -11.84 -15.45
N THR A 96 3.84 -11.08 -14.76
CA THR A 96 4.20 -11.37 -13.36
C THR A 96 3.01 -11.21 -12.41
N THR A 97 2.17 -10.19 -12.62
CA THR A 97 0.98 -9.98 -11.78
C THR A 97 -0.05 -11.07 -12.00
N ALA A 98 -0.30 -11.47 -13.26
CA ALA A 98 -1.20 -12.59 -13.56
C ALA A 98 -0.71 -13.90 -12.94
N LEU A 99 0.60 -14.17 -12.99
CA LEU A 99 1.21 -15.33 -12.36
C LEU A 99 1.08 -15.27 -10.83
N ALA A 100 1.34 -14.11 -10.22
CA ALA A 100 1.22 -13.91 -8.78
C ALA A 100 -0.23 -14.09 -8.29
N VAL A 101 -1.21 -13.50 -8.99
CA VAL A 101 -2.64 -13.64 -8.66
C VAL A 101 -3.10 -15.09 -8.82
N THR A 102 -2.68 -15.76 -9.89
CA THR A 102 -3.03 -17.17 -10.12
C THR A 102 -2.46 -18.06 -9.01
N LEU A 103 -1.18 -17.87 -8.64
CA LEU A 103 -0.56 -18.59 -7.54
C LEU A 103 -1.28 -18.31 -6.21
N GLY A 104 -1.61 -17.06 -5.92
CA GLY A 104 -2.34 -16.66 -4.73
C GLY A 104 -3.73 -17.32 -4.66
N LEU A 105 -4.47 -17.32 -5.76
CA LEU A 105 -5.78 -17.98 -5.85
C LEU A 105 -5.67 -19.49 -5.67
N VAL A 106 -4.68 -20.15 -6.29
CA VAL A 106 -4.46 -21.58 -6.12
C VAL A 106 -4.17 -21.92 -4.66
N LEU A 107 -3.25 -21.19 -4.01
CA LEU A 107 -2.91 -21.43 -2.61
C LEU A 107 -4.12 -21.19 -1.69
N VAL A 108 -4.89 -20.12 -1.88
CA VAL A 108 -6.09 -19.84 -1.08
C VAL A 108 -7.14 -20.93 -1.25
N ASN A 109 -7.35 -21.43 -2.47
CA ASN A 109 -8.33 -22.49 -2.72
C ASN A 109 -7.91 -23.86 -2.14
N ILE A 110 -6.61 -24.12 -2.04
CA ILE A 110 -6.07 -25.35 -1.43
C ILE A 110 -6.11 -25.28 0.10
N PHE A 111 -5.55 -24.22 0.69
CA PHE A 111 -5.40 -24.12 2.14
C PHE A 111 -6.66 -23.66 2.86
N ARG A 112 -7.61 -23.03 2.14
CA ARG A 112 -8.91 -22.57 2.64
C ARG A 112 -8.85 -21.97 4.07
N PRO A 113 -8.02 -20.93 4.29
CA PRO A 113 -7.74 -20.42 5.64
C PRO A 113 -9.01 -19.94 6.39
N GLY A 114 -10.07 -19.56 5.66
CA GLY A 114 -11.33 -19.12 6.25
C GLY A 114 -12.14 -20.21 6.97
N GLU A 115 -11.90 -21.50 6.67
CA GLU A 115 -12.57 -22.61 7.37
C GLU A 115 -11.92 -22.89 8.74
N ALA A 116 -10.65 -22.50 8.92
CA ALA A 116 -9.92 -22.67 10.19
C ALA A 116 -10.24 -21.58 11.23
N MET A 117 -11.06 -20.58 10.89
CA MET A 117 -11.43 -19.48 11.78
C MET A 117 -12.65 -19.82 12.64
N ASP A 118 -12.62 -19.43 13.92
CA ASP A 118 -13.78 -19.56 14.82
C ASP A 118 -15.01 -18.82 14.27
N ALA A 119 -16.19 -19.43 14.44
CA ALA A 119 -17.44 -18.93 13.85
C ALA A 119 -17.81 -17.52 14.35
N GLY A 120 -17.47 -17.19 15.61
CA GLY A 120 -17.71 -15.86 16.19
C GLY A 120 -16.82 -14.78 15.56
N VAL A 121 -15.54 -15.11 15.33
CA VAL A 121 -14.59 -14.22 14.65
C VAL A 121 -14.99 -14.02 13.19
N ARG A 122 -15.41 -15.08 12.50
CA ARG A 122 -15.88 -15.00 11.11
C ARG A 122 -17.10 -14.11 10.95
N ALA A 123 -18.07 -14.22 11.86
CA ALA A 123 -19.28 -13.38 11.85
C ALA A 123 -18.94 -11.90 12.09
N ALA A 124 -18.06 -11.60 13.04
CA ALA A 124 -17.61 -10.24 13.32
C ALA A 124 -16.88 -9.62 12.12
N LEU A 125 -15.95 -10.35 11.49
CA LEU A 125 -15.24 -9.86 10.29
C LEU A 125 -16.21 -9.62 9.12
N MET A 126 -17.14 -10.54 8.87
CA MET A 126 -18.14 -10.33 7.82
C MET A 126 -18.98 -9.09 8.10
N ALA A 127 -19.43 -8.86 9.34
CA ALA A 127 -20.19 -7.66 9.68
C ALA A 127 -19.38 -6.36 9.46
N SER A 128 -18.08 -6.35 9.77
CA SER A 128 -17.23 -5.18 9.59
C SER A 128 -16.84 -4.89 8.14
N TYR A 129 -16.67 -5.92 7.30
CA TYR A 129 -16.07 -5.76 5.96
C TYR A 129 -17.01 -6.03 4.78
N THR A 130 -18.21 -6.58 5.00
CA THR A 130 -19.18 -6.86 3.92
C THR A 130 -19.62 -5.60 3.19
N THR A 131 -19.92 -4.51 3.91
CA THR A 131 -20.30 -3.23 3.31
C THR A 131 -19.19 -2.65 2.45
N GLU A 132 -17.94 -2.69 2.93
CA GLU A 132 -16.79 -2.19 2.19
C GLU A 132 -16.45 -3.08 0.97
N ALA A 133 -16.65 -4.39 1.09
CA ALA A 133 -16.51 -5.31 -0.03
C ALA A 133 -17.58 -5.05 -1.11
N ALA A 134 -18.82 -4.84 -0.71
CA ALA A 134 -19.92 -4.54 -1.62
C ALA A 134 -19.69 -3.23 -2.38
N THR A 135 -19.26 -2.16 -1.70
CA THR A 135 -18.94 -0.88 -2.35
C THR A 135 -17.76 -1.00 -3.31
N LYS A 136 -16.73 -1.78 -2.98
CA LYS A 136 -15.61 -2.05 -3.90
C LYS A 136 -16.04 -2.82 -5.14
N ILE A 137 -16.95 -3.79 -5.01
CA ILE A 137 -17.50 -4.55 -6.15
C ILE A 137 -18.34 -3.64 -7.05
N GLU A 138 -19.17 -2.78 -6.48
CA GLU A 138 -19.97 -1.81 -7.23
C GLU A 138 -19.09 -0.76 -7.93
N THR A 139 -18.06 -0.27 -7.25
CA THR A 139 -17.06 0.64 -7.82
C THR A 139 -16.29 -0.02 -8.96
N ALA A 140 -15.97 -1.31 -8.86
CA ALA A 140 -15.31 -2.07 -9.93
C ALA A 140 -16.25 -2.34 -11.12
N ALA A 141 -17.56 -2.50 -10.88
CA ALA A 141 -18.55 -2.65 -11.94
C ALA A 141 -18.77 -1.34 -12.73
N THR A 142 -18.67 -0.19 -12.06
CA THR A 142 -18.85 1.14 -12.66
C THR A 142 -17.57 1.73 -13.26
N ASN A 143 -16.39 1.44 -12.68
CA ASN A 143 -15.08 1.90 -13.13
C ASN A 143 -14.22 0.76 -13.72
N GLY A 144 -14.86 -0.27 -14.27
CA GLY A 144 -14.18 -1.38 -14.94
C GLY A 144 -13.25 -0.89 -16.05
N PHE A 145 -12.21 -1.67 -16.33
CA PHE A 145 -11.21 -1.37 -17.36
C PHE A 145 -11.90 -1.10 -18.71
N GLY A 146 -11.95 0.17 -19.13
CA GLY A 146 -12.73 0.61 -20.27
C GLY A 146 -12.21 1.90 -20.88
N ILE A 147 -12.98 2.47 -21.83
CA ILE A 147 -12.60 3.72 -22.51
C ILE A 147 -12.37 4.85 -21.49
N GLN A 148 -13.14 4.89 -20.41
CA GLN A 148 -12.97 5.90 -19.36
C GLN A 148 -11.64 5.77 -18.59
N THR A 149 -11.09 4.56 -18.44
CA THR A 149 -9.75 4.39 -17.88
C THR A 149 -8.70 5.03 -18.78
N LEU A 150 -8.80 4.84 -20.10
CA LEU A 150 -7.89 5.47 -21.07
C LEU A 150 -8.04 6.99 -21.11
N VAL A 151 -9.27 7.51 -20.98
CA VAL A 151 -9.52 8.96 -20.92
C VAL A 151 -8.93 9.56 -19.64
N ASN A 152 -9.02 8.85 -18.51
CA ASN A 152 -8.47 9.31 -17.22
C ASN A 152 -6.94 9.27 -17.14
N ILE A 153 -6.24 8.60 -18.07
CA ILE A 153 -4.77 8.67 -18.16
C ILE A 153 -4.32 10.10 -18.45
N VAL A 154 -5.09 10.87 -19.22
CA VAL A 154 -4.76 12.27 -19.53
C VAL A 154 -5.53 13.18 -18.57
N PRO A 155 -4.89 13.73 -17.52
CA PRO A 155 -5.59 14.57 -16.57
C PRO A 155 -6.01 15.89 -17.21
N ARG A 156 -7.15 16.43 -16.77
CA ARG A 156 -7.60 17.79 -17.17
C ARG A 156 -6.72 18.88 -16.57
N ASN A 157 -6.14 18.63 -15.39
CA ASN A 157 -5.22 19.54 -14.71
C ASN A 157 -4.16 18.72 -13.93
N PRO A 158 -2.87 18.78 -14.32
CA PRO A 158 -1.81 17.99 -13.70
C PRO A 158 -1.51 18.40 -12.25
N ILE A 159 -1.71 19.66 -11.87
CA ILE A 159 -1.50 20.13 -10.49
C ILE A 159 -2.57 19.56 -9.56
N ASP A 160 -3.80 19.52 -10.04
CA ASP A 160 -4.91 18.95 -9.30
C ASP A 160 -4.82 17.42 -9.21
N ALA A 161 -4.35 16.74 -10.27
CA ALA A 161 -4.02 15.31 -10.22
C ALA A 161 -2.93 15.01 -9.17
N ALA A 162 -1.87 15.82 -9.13
CA ALA A 162 -0.83 15.73 -8.11
C ALA A 162 -1.35 15.96 -6.68
N ALA A 163 -2.24 16.94 -6.49
CA ALA A 163 -2.84 17.25 -5.19
C ALA A 163 -3.77 16.14 -4.68
N ARG A 164 -4.48 15.46 -5.59
CA ARG A 164 -5.35 14.33 -5.28
C ARG A 164 -4.61 12.99 -5.15
N GLY A 165 -3.31 12.96 -5.45
CA GLY A 165 -2.52 11.73 -5.47
C GLY A 165 -2.92 10.77 -6.59
N ASP A 166 -3.47 11.29 -7.70
CA ASP A 166 -3.73 10.49 -8.90
C ASP A 166 -2.40 10.20 -9.60
N MET A 167 -1.80 9.07 -9.23
CA MET A 167 -0.52 8.64 -9.76
C MET A 167 -0.63 8.27 -11.24
N LEU A 168 -1.78 7.81 -11.74
CA LEU A 168 -1.93 7.44 -13.14
C LEU A 168 -1.94 8.68 -14.04
N GLY A 169 -2.63 9.75 -13.61
CA GLY A 169 -2.61 11.02 -14.35
C GLY A 169 -1.28 11.77 -14.24
N LEU A 170 -0.46 11.48 -13.23
CA LEU A 170 0.85 12.11 -13.04
C LEU A 170 1.96 11.49 -13.90
N ILE A 171 1.84 10.20 -14.23
CA ILE A 171 2.84 9.40 -14.98
C ILE A 171 2.56 9.49 -16.48
#